data_AF-A0A9P5X9Z4-F1
#
_entry.id   AF-A0A9P5X9Z4-F1
#
_cell.length_a   1.000
_cell.length_b   1.000
_cell.length_c   1.000
_cell.angle_alpha   90.00
_cell.angle_beta   90.00
_cell.angle_gamma   90.00
#
_symmetry.space_group_name_H-M   'P 1'
#
loop_
_entity.id
_entity.type
_entity.pdbx_description
1 polymer ?
#
loop_
_entity_poly.entity_id
_entity_poly.type
_entity_poly.pdbx_seq_one_letter_code
_entity_poly.pdbx_strand_id
1 'polypeptide(L)'
;FLLDIPSELKQHGVHPAFHTNPLCIHVPNDNCWFPGRQLPQVVSLGHVEEWSMDWIITHTGQGKNALFQLQYKTGDQVWLPHHEVSRLEALTQYFELLGATSISNLPRSKNVPDDGDN
;
A
#
# COMPACT_ATOMS: atom_id res chain seq x y z
N PHE A 1 6.00 27.55 26.54
CA PHE A 1 5.93 26.36 27.40
C PHE A 1 6.78 25.27 26.77
N LEU A 2 7.63 24.60 27.55
CA LEU A 2 8.52 23.56 27.04
C LEU A 2 7.91 22.21 27.38
N LEU A 3 7.59 21.42 26.37
CA LEU A 3 7.09 20.05 26.52
C LEU A 3 8.23 19.06 26.31
N ASP A 4 8.27 18.01 27.13
CA ASP A 4 9.13 16.88 26.83
C ASP A 4 8.45 16.02 25.76
N ILE A 5 8.89 16.21 24.53
CA ILE A 5 8.41 15.47 23.37
C ILE A 5 9.35 14.31 23.03
N PRO A 6 8.83 13.21 22.46
CA PRO A 6 9.61 12.07 21.98
C PRO A 6 10.77 12.46 21.05
N SER A 7 11.84 11.68 21.09
CA SER A 7 13.07 11.89 20.30
C SER A 7 12.81 11.93 18.80
N GLU A 8 11.88 11.11 18.33
CA GLU A 8 11.53 10.95 16.92
C GLU A 8 10.95 12.27 16.38
N LEU A 9 10.08 12.92 17.15
CA LEU A 9 9.51 14.23 16.76
C LEU A 9 10.57 15.33 16.73
N LYS A 10 11.55 15.29 17.66
CA LYS A 10 12.68 16.23 17.66
C LYS A 10 13.55 16.04 16.40
N GLN A 11 13.81 14.80 15.99
CA GLN A 11 14.58 14.47 14.78
C GLN A 11 13.92 15.00 13.50
N HIS A 12 12.58 15.05 13.47
CA HIS A 12 11.82 15.58 12.34
C HIS A 12 11.53 17.10 12.44
N GLY A 13 12.20 17.82 13.36
CA GLY A 13 12.13 19.28 13.43
C GLY A 13 10.94 19.83 14.22
N VAL A 14 10.21 19.00 14.97
CA VAL A 14 9.20 19.51 15.90
C VAL A 14 9.90 20.13 17.11
N HIS A 15 9.64 21.41 17.34
CA HIS A 15 10.22 22.11 18.48
C HIS A 15 9.42 21.85 19.76
N PRO A 16 10.09 21.61 20.91
CA PRO A 16 9.42 21.39 22.19
C PRO A 16 8.79 22.66 22.79
N ALA A 17 9.04 23.82 22.20
CA ALA A 17 8.57 25.11 22.67
C ALA A 17 7.23 25.47 22.02
N PHE A 18 6.16 25.50 22.81
CA PHE A 18 4.81 25.83 22.37
C PHE A 18 4.29 27.09 23.04
N HIS A 19 3.41 27.83 22.34
CA HIS A 19 2.60 28.87 22.99
C HIS A 19 1.61 28.21 23.95
N THR A 20 1.35 28.82 25.10
CA THR A 20 0.49 28.24 26.17
C THR A 20 -0.99 28.28 25.84
N ASN A 21 -1.44 29.20 24.98
CA ASN A 21 -2.85 29.40 24.66
C ASN A 21 -3.53 28.23 23.88
N PRO A 22 -2.85 27.53 22.94
CA PRO A 22 -3.43 26.38 22.23
C PRO A 22 -3.23 25.01 22.92
N LEU A 23 -2.64 24.95 24.12
CA LEU A 23 -2.48 23.67 24.81
C LEU A 23 -3.83 23.20 25.36
N CYS A 24 -4.39 22.16 24.74
CA CYS A 24 -5.64 21.52 25.19
C CYS A 24 -5.34 20.28 26.04
N ILE A 25 -6.28 19.94 26.94
CA ILE A 25 -6.19 18.72 27.75
C ILE A 25 -6.28 17.51 26.81
N HIS A 26 -5.37 16.56 27.00
CA HIS A 26 -5.33 15.33 26.22
C HIS A 26 -6.58 14.47 26.49
N VAL A 27 -7.34 14.19 25.44
CA VAL A 27 -8.43 13.21 25.45
C VAL A 27 -7.87 11.88 24.92
N PRO A 28 -7.96 10.78 25.68
CA PRO A 28 -7.47 9.48 25.22
C PRO A 28 -8.23 9.03 23.97
N ASN A 29 -7.51 8.40 23.04
CA ASN A 29 -8.07 7.86 21.80
C ASN A 29 -9.13 6.78 22.08
N ASP A 30 -10.23 6.80 21.32
CA ASP A 30 -11.21 5.73 21.33
C ASP A 30 -10.69 4.55 20.49
N ASN A 31 -10.28 3.50 21.18
CA ASN A 31 -9.69 2.31 20.55
C ASN A 31 -10.72 1.42 19.84
N CYS A 32 -12.02 1.63 20.05
CA CYS A 32 -13.05 0.89 19.31
C CYS A 32 -13.15 1.39 17.86
N TRP A 33 -12.93 2.69 17.65
CA TRP A 33 -13.01 3.33 16.34
C TRP A 33 -11.63 3.46 15.67
N PHE A 34 -10.56 3.48 16.47
CA PHE A 34 -9.18 3.59 15.98
C PHE A 34 -8.24 2.61 16.70
N PRO A 35 -8.40 1.29 16.49
CA PRO A 35 -7.48 0.30 17.01
C PRO A 35 -6.09 0.47 16.37
N GLY A 36 -5.03 0.27 17.15
CA GLY A 36 -3.66 0.26 16.63
C GLY A 36 -2.95 1.62 16.54
N ARG A 37 -3.49 2.74 17.02
CA ARG A 37 -2.72 4.02 17.09
C ARG A 37 -1.61 4.00 18.15
N GLN A 38 -0.56 3.23 17.93
CA GLN A 38 0.68 3.38 18.69
C GLN A 38 1.52 4.50 18.04
N LEU A 39 2.23 5.29 18.86
CA LEU A 39 3.06 6.39 18.38
C LEU A 39 4.01 5.97 17.23
N PRO A 40 4.64 4.77 17.24
CA PRO A 40 5.46 4.32 16.11
C PRO A 40 4.68 4.09 14.80
N GLN A 41 3.38 3.75 14.88
CA GLN A 41 2.52 3.54 13.71
C GLN A 41 1.99 4.87 13.15
N VAL A 42 1.74 5.85 14.03
CA VAL A 42 1.24 7.19 13.65
C VAL A 42 2.37 8.12 13.23
N VAL A 43 3.54 8.00 13.88
CA VAL A 43 4.76 8.78 13.66
C VAL A 43 5.77 7.97 12.83
N SER A 44 5.31 6.93 12.10
CA SER A 44 6.10 6.30 11.04
C SER A 44 6.24 7.29 9.87
N LEU A 45 6.92 8.41 10.13
CA LEU A 45 7.07 9.57 9.27
C LEU A 45 8.25 9.29 8.32
N GLY A 46 8.09 8.30 7.45
CA GLY A 46 9.08 7.94 6.43
C GLY A 46 9.22 6.45 6.15
N HIS A 47 8.63 5.59 6.98
CA HIS A 47 8.48 4.16 6.66
C HIS A 47 7.04 3.73 6.91
N VAL A 48 6.12 4.41 6.22
CA VAL A 48 5.00 3.65 5.68
C VAL A 48 5.68 2.79 4.61
N GLU A 49 5.72 1.47 4.77
CA GLU A 49 5.83 0.59 3.60
C GLU A 49 4.61 0.94 2.74
N GLU A 50 4.75 2.01 1.95
CA GLU A 50 3.69 2.57 1.14
C GLU A 50 3.49 1.56 0.02
N TRP A 51 2.65 0.57 0.33
CA TRP A 51 2.18 -0.48 -0.55
C TRP A 51 3.33 -1.24 -1.21
N SER A 52 4.12 -1.92 -0.39
CA SER A 52 4.96 -2.98 -0.91
C SER A 52 4.06 -4.04 -1.56
N MET A 53 3.90 -3.95 -2.88
CA MET A 53 3.35 -5.01 -3.69
C MET A 53 4.30 -6.19 -3.65
N ASP A 54 3.74 -7.37 -3.44
CA ASP A 54 4.53 -8.56 -3.22
C ASP A 54 4.84 -9.22 -4.56
N TRP A 55 3.81 -9.47 -5.40
CA TRP A 55 3.96 -10.07 -6.73
C TRP A 55 2.62 -10.16 -7.50
N ILE A 56 2.68 -10.45 -8.81
CA ILE A 56 1.52 -10.77 -9.64
C ILE A 56 1.27 -12.28 -9.61
N ILE A 57 0.07 -12.70 -9.19
CA ILE A 57 -0.32 -14.11 -9.11
C ILE A 57 -0.69 -14.65 -10.49
N THR A 58 -1.58 -13.93 -11.18
CA THR A 58 -2.12 -14.35 -12.47
C THR A 58 -2.65 -13.16 -13.27
N HIS A 59 -3.05 -13.40 -14.51
CA HIS A 59 -3.73 -12.42 -15.33
C HIS A 59 -4.96 -13.06 -15.99
N THR A 60 -5.87 -12.24 -16.52
CA THR A 60 -6.99 -12.66 -17.36
C THR A 60 -7.09 -11.77 -18.59
N GLY A 61 -7.65 -12.31 -19.68
CA GLY A 61 -7.73 -11.58 -20.94
C GLY A 61 -6.43 -11.59 -21.74
N GLN A 62 -6.32 -10.67 -22.69
CA GLN A 62 -5.17 -10.54 -23.59
C GLN A 62 -4.90 -9.08 -23.95
N GLY A 63 -3.63 -8.75 -24.16
CA GLY A 63 -3.21 -7.43 -24.60
C GLY A 63 -3.56 -6.33 -23.59
N LYS A 64 -3.87 -5.14 -24.10
CA LYS A 64 -4.07 -3.94 -23.27
C LYS A 64 -5.31 -3.99 -22.36
N ASN A 65 -6.23 -4.91 -22.62
CA ASN A 65 -7.44 -5.11 -21.83
C ASN A 65 -7.25 -6.24 -20.79
N ALA A 66 -6.03 -6.73 -20.61
CA ALA A 66 -5.75 -7.74 -19.60
C ALA A 66 -5.90 -7.14 -18.19
N LEU A 67 -6.47 -7.94 -17.30
CA LEU A 67 -6.52 -7.69 -15.87
C LEU A 67 -5.47 -8.55 -15.19
N PHE A 68 -4.84 -8.01 -14.17
CA PHE A 68 -3.82 -8.70 -13.39
C PHE A 68 -4.30 -8.83 -11.95
N GLN A 69 -4.09 -10.00 -11.37
CA GLN A 69 -4.33 -10.24 -9.95
C GLN A 69 -3.04 -10.01 -9.18
N LEU A 70 -3.04 -9.02 -8.31
CA LEU A 70 -1.91 -8.65 -7.49
C LEU A 70 -2.13 -9.12 -6.06
N GLN A 71 -1.04 -9.48 -5.39
CA GLN A 71 -1.02 -9.73 -3.96
C GLN A 71 -0.20 -8.66 -3.24
N TYR A 72 -0.78 -8.04 -2.23
CA TYR A 72 -0.08 -7.14 -1.33
C TYR A 72 0.61 -7.92 -0.22
N LYS A 73 1.66 -7.35 0.38
CA LYS A 73 2.32 -7.94 1.57
C LYS A 73 1.36 -8.19 2.74
N THR A 74 0.28 -7.40 2.84
CA THR A 74 -0.79 -7.58 3.84
C THR A 74 -1.62 -8.85 3.61
N GLY A 75 -1.51 -9.48 2.44
CA GLY A 75 -2.26 -10.66 2.03
C GLY A 75 -3.50 -10.35 1.17
N ASP A 76 -3.88 -9.08 1.05
CA ASP A 76 -4.99 -8.64 0.21
C ASP A 76 -4.71 -8.89 -1.27
N GLN A 77 -5.78 -9.24 -2.01
CA GLN A 77 -5.71 -9.51 -3.45
C GLN A 77 -6.64 -8.57 -4.22
N VAL A 78 -6.14 -7.96 -5.28
CA VAL A 78 -6.89 -7.00 -6.09
C VAL A 78 -6.65 -7.25 -7.57
N TRP A 79 -7.69 -7.04 -8.38
CA TRP A 79 -7.62 -7.06 -9.84
C TRP A 79 -7.43 -5.66 -10.39
N LEU A 80 -6.33 -5.42 -11.10
CA LEU A 80 -6.03 -4.12 -11.70
C LEU A 80 -5.81 -4.24 -13.22
N PRO A 81 -6.20 -3.23 -14.00
CA PRO A 81 -5.97 -3.20 -15.43
C PRO A 81 -4.50 -2.93 -15.76
N HIS A 82 -4.06 -3.37 -16.94
CA HIS A 82 -2.69 -3.21 -17.42
C HIS A 82 -2.11 -1.79 -17.26
N HIS A 83 -2.90 -0.75 -17.48
CA HIS A 83 -2.39 0.63 -17.43
C HIS A 83 -1.98 1.06 -16.02
N GLU A 84 -2.64 0.53 -14.98
CA GLU A 84 -2.26 0.77 -13.58
C GLU A 84 -1.03 -0.05 -13.20
N VAL A 85 -0.95 -1.28 -13.73
CA VAL A 85 0.11 -2.24 -13.40
C VAL A 85 1.39 -2.01 -14.20
N SER A 86 1.32 -1.30 -15.32
CA SER A 86 2.43 -1.04 -16.24
C SER A 86 3.64 -0.32 -15.63
N ARG A 87 3.45 0.37 -14.51
CA ARG A 87 4.49 1.12 -13.81
C ARG A 87 5.15 0.32 -12.68
N LEU A 88 4.66 -0.88 -12.40
CA LEU A 88 5.11 -1.71 -11.29
C LEU A 88 6.23 -2.64 -11.75
N GLU A 89 7.29 -2.77 -10.94
CA GLU A 89 8.36 -3.74 -11.17
C GLU A 89 7.85 -5.19 -11.18
N ALA A 90 6.79 -5.46 -10.41
CA ALA A 90 6.13 -6.76 -10.36
C ALA A 90 5.62 -7.23 -11.74
N LEU A 91 5.31 -6.32 -12.66
CA LEU A 91 4.91 -6.68 -14.03
C LEU A 91 6.08 -7.21 -14.84
N THR A 92 7.25 -6.58 -14.72
CA THR A 92 8.48 -7.01 -15.40
C THR A 92 8.86 -8.42 -14.94
N GLN A 93 8.83 -8.66 -13.63
CA GLN A 93 9.11 -9.98 -13.05
C GLN A 93 8.11 -11.03 -13.56
N TYR A 94 6.83 -10.67 -13.65
CA TYR A 94 5.80 -11.57 -14.17
C TYR A 94 6.03 -11.95 -15.64
N PHE A 95 6.43 -10.98 -16.46
CA PHE A 95 6.77 -11.20 -17.87
C PHE A 95 8.03 -12.07 -18.04
N GLU A 96 9.05 -11.87 -17.21
CA GLU A 96 10.25 -12.72 -17.20
C GLU A 96 9.91 -14.17 -16.87
N LEU A 97 9.06 -14.41 -15.87
CA LEU A 97 8.60 -15.76 -15.50
C LEU A 97 7.82 -16.46 -16.63
N LEU A 98 7.05 -15.68 -17.40
CA LEU A 98 6.28 -16.19 -18.54
C LEU A 98 7.11 -16.27 -19.84
N GLY A 99 8.34 -15.76 -19.86
CA GLY A 99 9.14 -15.63 -21.08
C GLY A 99 8.51 -14.70 -22.13
N ALA A 100 7.61 -13.81 -21.71
CA ALA A 100 6.91 -12.88 -22.59
C ALA A 100 7.61 -11.52 -22.57
N THR A 101 7.96 -10.98 -23.73
CA THR A 101 8.63 -9.66 -23.84
C THR A 101 7.64 -8.48 -23.86
N SER A 102 6.34 -8.75 -24.03
CA SER A 102 5.32 -7.71 -24.14
C SER A 102 3.94 -8.26 -23.81
N ILE A 103 3.04 -7.35 -23.38
CA ILE A 103 1.61 -7.60 -23.11
C ILE A 103 0.91 -8.32 -24.28
N SER A 104 1.36 -8.09 -25.51
CA SER A 104 0.80 -8.70 -26.73
C SER A 104 1.15 -10.19 -26.87
N ASN A 105 2.19 -10.65 -26.21
CA ASN A 105 2.65 -12.04 -26.23
C ASN A 105 2.12 -12.85 -25.05
N LEU A 106 1.22 -12.28 -24.25
CA LEU A 106 0.62 -13.02 -23.15
C LEU A 106 -0.28 -14.15 -23.69
N PRO A 107 -0.05 -15.40 -23.25
CA PRO A 107 -0.95 -16.50 -23.57
C PRO A 107 -2.34 -16.19 -23.01
N ARG A 108 -3.40 -16.61 -23.70
CA ARG A 108 -4.76 -16.46 -23.16
C ARG A 108 -4.83 -17.18 -21.82
N SER A 109 -4.99 -16.43 -20.74
CA SER A 109 -5.18 -17.03 -19.42
C SER A 109 -6.44 -17.88 -19.41
N LYS A 110 -6.33 -19.05 -18.74
CA LYS A 110 -7.40 -20.04 -18.62
C LYS A 110 -8.26 -19.83 -17.36
N ASN A 111 -7.94 -18.85 -16.53
CA ASN A 111 -8.69 -18.55 -15.32
C ASN A 111 -9.80 -17.57 -15.68
N VAL A 112 -10.97 -18.11 -16.01
CA VAL A 112 -12.21 -17.32 -16.06
C VAL A 112 -12.48 -16.90 -14.60
N PRO A 113 -12.61 -15.61 -14.27
CA PRO A 113 -13.22 -15.23 -13.01
C PRO A 113 -14.63 -15.80 -13.06
N ASP A 114 -14.93 -16.70 -12.14
CA ASP A 114 -16.32 -17.02 -11.81
C ASP A 114 -16.92 -15.70 -11.32
N ASP A 115 -17.62 -15.00 -12.22
CA ASP A 115 -18.44 -13.85 -11.87
C ASP A 115 -19.55 -14.40 -10.97
N GLY A 116 -19.24 -14.48 -9.67
CA GLY A 116 -20.19 -14.76 -8.61
C GLY A 116 -21.14 -13.57 -8.48
N ASP A 117 -22.08 -13.45 -9.41
CA ASP A 117 -23.33 -12.73 -9.20
C ASP A 117 -24.09 -13.43 -8.06
N ASN A 118 -24.10 -12.83 -6.87
CA ASN A 118 -25.24 -12.86 -5.96
C ASN A 118 -25.23 -11.69 -4.96
#